data_AF-A0A7V8Z156-F1
#
_entry.id   AF-A0A7V8Z156-F1
#
_cell.length_a   1.000
_cell.length_b   1.000
_cell.length_c   1.000
_cell.angle_alpha   90.00
_cell.angle_beta   90.00
_cell.angle_gamma   90.00
#
_symmetry.space_group_name_H-M   'P 1'
#
loop_
_entity.id
_entity.type
_entity.pdbx_description
1 polymer ?
#
loop_
_entity_poly.entity_id
_entity_poly.type
_entity_poly.pdbx_seq_one_letter_code
_entity_poly.pdbx_strand_id
1 'polypeptide(L)'
;SGDTCDLQIHTKQLETEGLWLELENSDGVFRLTKFDPSLTLTINEKPIRRFIAIADGDVLKIEKTDIAFAFFSLAAKPSLITTNRDQPHIAPFIEDAALESALSPKRDDAKTFLREFTRELLREVSITSKLIILVLSVGFISGVLYLGYAVSKELKQSREVAEKQNGIIERLEQQLGLTNDQLGELDKTNRDIIRTVSLAQNLRVEYGNGVGLIVGVYDLVDKKTGKTLRYPDPQAFRTSPYEPAPAEDAASQTAAPQTGLTTEGNGSPVEYDFIGTGFHVGNGYIVTNRHVLRPWTEDDLVKQMMRESGGRARIKRLVVYFPNVPQPFTLKVREIGGREDLAVASIDAAVVPSEVPVIPLETDSEASTIGKTVVTMGYPSGPDRLLAMVDDEEAKSINKRFGNSRQNLINFLAQSQKIVPLTTQGAITDLDTRRIVHDAKTAEGGSGAPLFGQTGKVIGVNFGVFTENTAANMAVPIGFVIELLKKAGWKSTEELKQETGRENQVAGANSNTSMVQNRQ
;
A
#
# COMPACT_ATOMS: atom_id res chain seq x y z
N SER A 1 28.33 0.14 19.90
CA SER A 1 28.21 1.54 19.47
C SER A 1 29.37 1.86 18.53
N GLY A 2 29.07 1.96 17.24
CA GLY A 2 30.02 2.35 16.20
C GLY A 2 29.24 2.63 14.92
N ASP A 3 29.51 3.76 14.26
CA ASP A 3 28.76 4.25 13.09
C ASP A 3 28.93 3.37 11.84
N THR A 4 29.69 2.28 11.94
CA THR A 4 29.98 1.31 10.87
C THR A 4 29.36 -0.08 11.10
N CYS A 5 28.47 -0.23 12.09
CA CYS A 5 27.81 -1.50 12.36
C CYS A 5 26.46 -1.61 11.61
N ASP A 6 26.27 -2.70 10.87
CA ASP A 6 25.02 -2.96 10.14
C ASP A 6 23.80 -3.18 11.07
N LEU A 7 24.04 -3.68 12.28
CA LEU A 7 23.02 -3.90 13.30
C LEU A 7 23.52 -3.41 14.66
N GLN A 8 22.74 -2.55 15.30
CA GLN A 8 23.01 -2.05 16.65
C GLN A 8 21.95 -2.53 17.62
N ILE A 9 22.38 -3.19 18.70
CA ILE A 9 21.49 -3.76 19.71
C ILE A 9 21.71 -3.02 21.02
N HIS A 10 20.62 -2.50 21.58
CA HIS A 10 20.63 -1.83 22.88
C HIS A 10 19.96 -2.76 23.89
N THR A 11 20.73 -3.29 24.84
CA THR A 11 20.20 -4.14 25.91
C THR A 11 20.76 -3.72 27.26
N LYS A 12 19.95 -3.86 28.32
CA LYS A 12 20.36 -3.66 29.71
C LYS A 12 20.93 -4.93 30.35
N GLN A 13 20.92 -6.05 29.63
CA GLN A 13 21.32 -7.37 30.14
C GLN A 13 22.83 -7.62 30.00
N LEU A 14 23.55 -6.79 29.24
CA LEU A 14 24.98 -6.91 28.99
C LEU A 14 25.63 -5.55 29.22
N GLU A 15 26.71 -5.52 29.99
CA GLU A 15 27.51 -4.30 30.26
C GLU A 15 28.62 -4.08 29.21
N THR A 16 28.68 -4.91 28.16
CA THR A 16 29.73 -4.86 27.15
C THR A 16 29.36 -3.92 25.99
N GLU A 17 29.91 -2.72 26.03
CA GLU A 17 29.89 -1.78 24.91
C GLU A 17 31.00 -2.12 23.91
N GLY A 18 30.64 -2.61 22.72
CA GLY A 18 31.63 -2.98 21.70
C GLY A 18 31.05 -3.72 20.50
N LEU A 19 31.94 -4.18 19.62
CA LEU A 19 31.61 -5.05 18.49
C LEU A 19 31.39 -6.48 19.00
N TRP A 20 30.15 -6.97 18.94
CA TRP A 20 29.82 -8.31 19.43
C TRP A 20 30.22 -9.43 18.45
N LEU A 21 29.97 -9.22 17.15
CA LEU A 21 30.25 -10.18 16.08
C LEU A 21 30.46 -9.47 14.74
N GLU A 22 31.32 -10.03 13.91
CA GLU A 22 31.61 -9.57 12.54
C GLU A 22 31.57 -10.77 11.59
N LEU A 23 30.76 -10.65 10.54
CA LEU A 23 30.57 -11.68 9.52
C LEU A 23 31.12 -11.17 8.20
N GLU A 24 31.90 -12.01 7.51
CA GLU A 24 32.40 -11.72 6.17
C GLU A 24 31.84 -12.74 5.19
N ASN A 25 31.30 -12.26 4.07
CA ASN A 25 30.84 -13.12 2.98
C ASN A 25 32.01 -13.38 2.01
N SER A 26 32.46 -14.63 1.95
CA SER A 26 33.47 -15.09 0.99
C SER A 26 32.88 -16.25 0.19
N ASP A 27 32.75 -16.04 -1.12
CA ASP A 27 32.21 -17.03 -2.09
C ASP A 27 30.80 -17.54 -1.76
N GLY A 28 29.94 -16.68 -1.20
CA GLY A 28 28.55 -17.03 -0.87
C GLY A 28 28.37 -17.75 0.48
N VAL A 29 29.45 -17.88 1.27
CA VAL A 29 29.42 -18.42 2.63
C VAL A 29 29.76 -17.32 3.62
N PHE A 30 28.88 -17.09 4.58
CA PHE A 30 29.15 -16.16 5.69
C PHE A 30 30.07 -16.85 6.71
N ARG A 31 31.20 -16.21 7.00
CA ARG A 31 32.18 -16.71 7.98
C ARG A 31 32.33 -15.70 9.11
N LEU A 32 32.41 -16.20 10.34
CA LEU A 32 32.64 -15.36 11.52
C LEU A 32 34.12 -14.97 11.61
N THR A 33 34.45 -13.69 11.44
CA THR A 33 35.84 -13.21 11.43
C THR A 33 36.26 -12.69 12.80
N LYS A 34 35.39 -11.92 13.46
CA LYS A 34 35.61 -11.41 14.83
C LYS A 34 34.38 -11.67 15.70
N PHE A 35 34.63 -11.92 16.98
CA PHE A 35 33.61 -11.98 18.01
C PHE A 35 34.24 -11.59 19.35
N ASP A 36 33.41 -11.07 20.26
CA ASP A 36 33.85 -10.72 21.60
C ASP A 36 33.90 -11.98 22.48
N PRO A 37 35.07 -12.40 22.99
CA PRO A 37 35.20 -13.58 23.84
C PRO A 37 34.57 -13.41 25.24
N SER A 38 34.25 -12.18 25.66
CA SER A 38 33.55 -11.92 26.93
C SER A 38 32.06 -12.28 26.86
N LEU A 39 31.50 -12.25 25.65
CA LEU A 39 30.17 -12.77 25.34
C LEU A 39 30.33 -14.26 25.08
N THR A 40 29.97 -15.10 26.05
CA THR A 40 29.95 -16.57 25.94
C THR A 40 28.95 -17.00 24.87
N LEU A 41 29.34 -16.87 23.60
CA LEU A 41 28.50 -17.12 22.43
C LEU A 41 28.58 -18.59 22.03
N THR A 42 27.43 -19.16 21.65
CA THR A 42 27.32 -20.52 21.07
C THR A 42 26.55 -20.46 19.75
N ILE A 43 26.92 -21.32 18.79
CA ILE A 43 26.16 -21.59 17.55
C ILE A 43 25.57 -22.97 17.70
N ASN A 44 24.24 -23.10 17.65
CA ASN A 44 23.53 -24.37 17.79
C ASN A 44 24.07 -25.20 18.98
N GLU A 45 24.21 -24.55 20.15
CA GLU A 45 24.71 -25.14 21.40
C GLU A 45 26.19 -25.58 21.38
N LYS A 46 26.95 -25.23 20.34
CA LYS A 46 28.39 -25.51 20.24
C LYS A 46 29.22 -24.24 20.45
N PRO A 47 30.40 -24.36 21.07
CA PRO A 47 31.31 -23.22 21.24
C PRO A 47 31.83 -22.74 19.87
N ILE A 48 31.89 -21.43 19.73
CA ILE A 48 32.25 -20.78 18.47
C ILE A 48 33.76 -20.67 18.31
N ARG A 49 34.23 -20.72 17.06
CA ARG A 49 35.62 -20.46 16.68
C ARG A 49 35.66 -19.47 15.51
N ARG A 50 36.77 -18.73 15.38
CA ARG A 50 36.99 -17.88 14.20
C ARG A 50 36.98 -18.72 12.92
N PHE A 51 36.47 -18.14 11.85
CA PHE A 51 36.31 -18.73 10.52
C PHE A 51 35.33 -19.90 10.41
N ILE A 52 34.45 -20.09 11.40
CA ILE A 52 33.33 -21.02 11.25
C ILE A 52 32.36 -20.49 10.19
N ALA A 53 31.93 -21.37 9.30
CA ALA A 53 30.88 -21.08 8.33
C ALA A 53 29.52 -21.08 9.04
N ILE A 54 28.70 -20.06 8.77
CA ILE A 54 27.33 -19.96 9.25
C ILE A 54 26.40 -20.35 8.11
N ALA A 55 25.54 -21.33 8.38
CA ALA A 55 24.54 -21.82 7.44
C ALA A 55 23.18 -21.16 7.68
N ASP A 56 22.31 -21.30 6.68
CA ASP A 56 20.91 -20.90 6.79
C ASP A 56 20.21 -21.71 7.89
N GLY A 57 19.53 -21.01 8.81
CA GLY A 57 18.87 -21.61 9.97
C GLY A 57 19.75 -21.77 11.21
N ASP A 58 21.04 -21.41 11.17
CA ASP A 58 21.90 -21.42 12.35
C ASP A 58 21.46 -20.37 13.38
N VAL A 59 21.46 -20.77 14.67
CA VAL A 59 21.10 -19.89 15.78
C VAL A 59 22.31 -19.61 16.66
N LEU A 60 22.68 -18.33 16.74
CA LEU A 60 23.66 -17.77 17.65
C LEU A 60 22.97 -17.38 18.96
N LYS A 61 23.44 -17.89 20.09
CA LYS A 61 22.91 -17.54 21.41
C LYS A 61 24.01 -17.04 22.32
N ILE A 62 23.74 -15.97 23.07
CA ILE A 62 24.60 -15.50 24.15
C ILE A 62 24.18 -16.22 25.43
N GLU A 63 25.04 -17.09 25.95
CA GLU A 63 24.78 -17.78 27.21
C GLU A 63 24.54 -16.76 28.34
N LYS A 64 23.56 -17.05 29.22
CA LYS A 64 23.10 -16.19 30.33
C LYS A 64 22.26 -14.97 29.92
N THR A 65 21.86 -14.86 28.66
CA THR A 65 20.86 -13.88 28.21
C THR A 65 19.77 -14.54 27.38
N ASP A 66 18.64 -13.84 27.20
CA ASP A 66 17.55 -14.27 26.31
C ASP A 66 17.77 -13.83 24.86
N ILE A 67 18.98 -13.38 24.52
CA ILE A 67 19.31 -12.85 23.20
C ILE A 67 19.78 -14.01 22.31
N ALA A 68 19.05 -14.22 21.21
CA ALA A 68 19.41 -15.16 20.16
C ALA A 68 19.26 -14.51 18.77
N PHE A 69 20.16 -14.85 17.86
CA PHE A 69 20.14 -14.41 16.46
C PHE A 69 19.99 -15.64 15.58
N ALA A 70 18.94 -15.68 14.77
CA ALA A 70 18.78 -16.69 13.73
C ALA A 70 19.28 -16.14 12.40
N PHE A 71 20.13 -16.90 11.72
CA PHE A 71 20.70 -16.50 10.44
C PHE A 71 19.84 -17.00 9.27
N PHE A 72 19.48 -16.09 8.37
CA PHE A 72 18.77 -16.43 7.13
C PHE A 72 19.42 -15.75 5.93
N SER A 73 19.81 -16.52 4.91
CA SER A 73 20.36 -15.95 3.67
C SER A 73 19.24 -15.65 2.67
N LEU A 74 19.17 -14.39 2.21
CA LEU A 74 18.20 -13.94 1.19
C LEU A 74 18.42 -14.57 -0.21
N ALA A 75 19.54 -15.27 -0.41
CA ALA A 75 19.81 -16.02 -1.63
C ALA A 75 20.70 -17.25 -1.33
N ALA A 76 20.14 -18.45 -1.47
CA ALA A 76 20.93 -19.67 -1.52
C ALA A 76 21.63 -19.74 -2.89
N LYS A 77 22.84 -19.17 -2.99
CA LYS A 77 23.73 -19.58 -4.09
C LYS A 77 24.26 -20.96 -3.70
N PRO A 78 24.06 -21.99 -4.54
CA PRO A 78 24.61 -23.31 -4.26
C PRO A 78 26.12 -23.15 -4.09
N SER A 79 26.64 -23.58 -2.94
CA SER A 79 28.07 -23.77 -2.75
C SER A 79 28.50 -24.90 -3.68
N LEU A 80 28.80 -24.54 -4.92
CA LEU A 80 29.61 -25.37 -5.79
C LEU A 80 30.94 -25.53 -5.07
N ILE A 81 31.07 -26.63 -4.34
CA ILE A 81 32.37 -27.26 -4.14
C ILE A 81 32.89 -27.47 -5.56
N THR A 82 33.71 -26.55 -6.04
CA THR A 82 34.48 -26.76 -7.26
C THR A 82 35.50 -27.84 -6.92
N THR A 83 35.09 -29.10 -6.92
CA THR A 83 36.05 -30.16 -7.17
C THR A 83 36.54 -29.86 -8.58
N ASN A 84 37.76 -29.35 -8.67
CA ASN A 84 38.46 -29.06 -9.89
C ASN A 84 38.60 -30.38 -10.66
N ARG A 85 37.59 -30.70 -11.45
CA ARG A 85 37.43 -32.00 -12.12
C ARG A 85 37.09 -31.80 -13.57
N ASP A 86 37.76 -30.82 -14.19
CA ASP A 86 37.87 -30.67 -15.64
C ASP A 86 39.27 -30.18 -16.00
N GLN A 87 40.27 -30.98 -15.62
CA GLN A 87 41.53 -31.07 -16.36
C GLN A 87 41.99 -32.53 -16.32
N PRO A 88 42.10 -33.24 -17.46
CA PRO A 88 42.96 -34.40 -17.52
C PRO A 88 44.39 -33.86 -17.40
N HIS A 89 44.92 -33.80 -16.18
CA HIS A 89 46.35 -33.69 -15.97
C HIS A 89 47.00 -35.00 -16.44
N ILE A 90 47.17 -35.12 -17.75
CA ILE A 90 48.25 -35.92 -18.31
C ILE A 90 49.51 -35.15 -17.95
N ALA A 91 50.32 -35.72 -17.07
CA ALA A 91 51.56 -35.10 -16.67
C ALA A 91 52.50 -34.99 -17.90
N PRO A 92 53.20 -33.86 -18.12
CA PRO A 92 54.02 -33.65 -19.32
C PRO A 92 55.28 -34.53 -19.40
N PHE A 93 55.46 -35.51 -18.51
CA PHE A 93 56.61 -36.42 -18.54
C PHE A 93 56.31 -37.79 -19.17
N ILE A 94 55.05 -38.09 -19.51
CA ILE A 94 54.71 -39.33 -20.24
C ILE A 94 54.53 -39.08 -21.75
N GLU A 95 54.39 -37.83 -22.18
CA GLU A 95 54.36 -37.51 -23.62
C GLU A 95 55.77 -37.51 -24.22
N ASP A 96 56.77 -36.94 -23.53
CA ASP A 96 58.17 -36.97 -23.99
C ASP A 96 58.78 -38.38 -23.90
N ALA A 97 58.41 -39.18 -22.89
CA ALA A 97 58.85 -40.58 -22.82
C ALA A 97 58.16 -41.46 -23.87
N ALA A 98 56.90 -41.19 -24.26
CA ALA A 98 56.20 -41.96 -25.29
C ALA A 98 56.65 -41.56 -26.71
N LEU A 99 57.02 -40.30 -26.94
CA LEU A 99 57.57 -39.83 -28.21
C LEU A 99 59.04 -40.24 -28.40
N GLU A 100 59.89 -40.20 -27.36
CA GLU A 100 61.27 -40.72 -27.43
C GLU A 100 61.33 -42.25 -27.50
N SER A 101 60.36 -42.96 -26.90
CA SER A 101 60.24 -44.42 -27.03
C SER A 101 59.75 -44.88 -28.42
N ALA A 102 59.15 -43.97 -29.20
CA ALA A 102 58.64 -44.27 -30.54
C ALA A 102 59.72 -44.20 -31.65
N LEU A 103 60.92 -43.68 -31.35
CA LEU A 103 61.99 -43.47 -32.34
C LEU A 103 63.26 -44.31 -32.09
N SER A 104 63.23 -45.29 -31.18
CA SER A 104 64.36 -46.19 -30.95
C SER A 104 64.35 -47.38 -31.93
N PRO A 105 65.45 -47.66 -32.67
CA PRO A 105 65.54 -48.73 -33.67
C PRO A 105 65.75 -50.13 -33.05
N LYS A 106 65.04 -50.45 -31.97
CA LYS A 106 65.17 -51.73 -31.24
C LYS A 106 63.86 -52.49 -31.06
N ARG A 107 62.83 -52.18 -31.83
CA ARG A 107 61.55 -52.94 -31.78
C ARG A 107 61.62 -54.27 -32.54
N ASP A 108 62.39 -54.35 -33.62
CA ASP A 108 62.54 -55.60 -34.35
C ASP A 108 63.47 -56.56 -33.63
N ASP A 109 64.52 -56.05 -32.97
CA ASP A 109 65.40 -56.87 -32.13
C ASP A 109 64.72 -57.35 -30.87
N ALA A 110 63.93 -56.53 -30.17
CA ALA A 110 63.26 -56.97 -28.95
C ALA A 110 62.14 -58.00 -29.22
N LYS A 111 61.41 -57.87 -30.35
CA LYS A 111 60.44 -58.89 -30.77
C LYS A 111 61.13 -60.16 -31.25
N THR A 112 62.22 -60.05 -32.01
CA THR A 112 62.99 -61.21 -32.49
C THR A 112 63.67 -61.91 -31.33
N PHE A 113 64.21 -61.15 -30.37
CA PHE A 113 64.78 -61.66 -29.12
C PHE A 113 63.72 -62.30 -28.24
N LEU A 114 62.56 -61.68 -28.01
CA LEU A 114 61.45 -62.32 -27.27
C LEU A 114 60.98 -63.59 -27.97
N ARG A 115 60.93 -63.60 -29.31
CA ARG A 115 60.52 -64.77 -30.11
C ARG A 115 61.55 -65.89 -30.08
N GLU A 116 62.84 -65.58 -30.14
CA GLU A 116 63.92 -66.55 -30.00
C GLU A 116 64.04 -67.03 -28.55
N PHE A 117 63.95 -66.14 -27.56
CA PHE A 117 64.01 -66.49 -26.14
C PHE A 117 62.80 -67.32 -25.70
N THR A 118 61.59 -67.04 -26.20
CA THR A 118 60.42 -67.90 -25.95
C THR A 118 60.52 -69.23 -26.69
N ARG A 119 61.09 -69.26 -27.90
CA ARG A 119 61.29 -70.49 -28.68
C ARG A 119 62.35 -71.40 -28.05
N GLU A 120 63.43 -70.84 -27.52
CA GLU A 120 64.48 -71.59 -26.82
C GLU A 120 64.02 -72.05 -25.43
N LEU A 121 63.31 -71.19 -24.66
CA LEU A 121 62.66 -71.60 -23.40
C LEU A 121 61.64 -72.72 -23.61
N LEU A 122 60.85 -72.69 -24.69
CA LEU A 122 59.89 -73.76 -24.99
C LEU A 122 60.56 -75.08 -25.40
N ARG A 123 61.83 -75.07 -25.80
CA ARG A 123 62.58 -76.24 -26.28
C ARG A 123 63.27 -77.02 -25.16
N GLU A 124 63.70 -76.35 -24.09
CA GLU A 124 64.40 -76.97 -22.94
C GLU A 124 63.49 -77.35 -21.76
N VAL A 125 62.23 -76.92 -21.77
CA VAL A 125 61.31 -77.11 -20.64
C VAL A 125 60.57 -78.45 -20.74
N SER A 126 60.61 -79.22 -19.65
CA SER A 126 59.92 -80.52 -19.50
C SER A 126 58.40 -80.40 -19.73
N ILE A 127 57.78 -81.46 -20.23
CA ILE A 127 56.32 -81.52 -20.52
C ILE A 127 55.48 -81.18 -19.27
N THR A 128 55.98 -81.52 -18.08
CA THR A 128 55.30 -81.22 -16.80
C THR A 128 55.19 -79.73 -16.52
N SER A 129 56.24 -78.96 -16.78
CA SER A 129 56.25 -77.51 -16.57
C SER A 129 55.33 -76.77 -17.56
N LYS A 130 55.23 -77.26 -18.80
CA LYS A 130 54.26 -76.75 -19.79
C LYS A 130 52.81 -76.94 -19.33
N LEU A 131 52.53 -78.07 -18.68
CA LEU A 131 51.20 -78.39 -18.16
C LEU A 131 50.84 -77.51 -16.95
N ILE A 132 51.81 -77.22 -16.08
CA ILE A 132 51.65 -76.29 -14.94
C ILE A 132 51.33 -74.87 -15.44
N ILE A 133 52.07 -74.38 -16.44
CA ILE A 133 51.83 -73.05 -17.03
C ILE A 133 50.46 -72.98 -17.70
N LEU A 134 50.02 -74.05 -18.38
CA LEU A 134 48.68 -74.12 -18.98
C LEU A 134 47.60 -74.02 -17.92
N VAL A 135 47.69 -74.79 -16.82
CA VAL A 135 46.72 -74.76 -15.73
C VAL A 135 46.67 -73.39 -15.06
N LEU A 136 47.83 -72.77 -14.80
CA LEU A 136 47.92 -71.41 -14.27
C LEU A 136 47.28 -70.38 -15.23
N SER A 137 47.51 -70.51 -16.54
CA SER A 137 46.93 -69.62 -17.54
C SER A 137 45.41 -69.76 -17.61
N VAL A 138 44.90 -70.99 -17.59
CA VAL A 138 43.45 -71.26 -17.56
C VAL A 138 42.83 -70.73 -16.27
N GLY A 139 43.47 -70.94 -15.12
CA GLY A 139 43.03 -70.41 -13.84
C GLY A 139 43.01 -68.88 -13.82
N PHE A 140 44.04 -68.24 -14.37
CA PHE A 140 44.14 -66.78 -14.47
C PHE A 140 43.05 -66.20 -15.40
N ILE A 141 42.87 -66.76 -16.60
CA ILE A 141 41.83 -66.34 -17.55
C ILE A 141 40.43 -66.51 -16.94
N SER A 142 40.19 -67.63 -16.25
CA SER A 142 38.93 -67.88 -15.56
C SER A 142 38.69 -66.89 -14.42
N GLY A 143 39.73 -66.53 -13.66
CA GLY A 143 39.67 -65.52 -12.61
C GLY A 143 39.34 -64.12 -13.14
N VAL A 144 39.98 -63.71 -14.25
CA VAL A 144 39.70 -62.43 -14.90
C VAL A 144 38.29 -62.37 -15.47
N LEU A 145 37.82 -63.45 -16.11
CA LEU A 145 36.43 -63.55 -16.60
C LEU A 145 35.41 -63.48 -15.47
N TYR A 146 35.68 -64.13 -14.34
CA TYR A 146 34.81 -64.09 -13.16
C TYR A 146 34.75 -62.68 -12.55
N LEU A 147 35.89 -62.01 -12.38
CA LEU A 147 35.97 -60.62 -11.93
C LEU A 147 35.23 -59.66 -12.88
N GLY A 148 35.44 -59.80 -14.19
CA GLY A 148 34.74 -59.01 -15.20
C GLY A 148 33.23 -59.22 -15.16
N TYR A 149 32.78 -60.47 -15.00
CA TYR A 149 31.36 -60.79 -14.86
C TYR A 149 30.75 -60.24 -13.56
N ALA A 150 31.45 -60.35 -12.43
CA ALA A 150 31.00 -59.84 -11.15
C ALA A 150 30.86 -58.31 -11.16
N VAL A 151 31.87 -57.60 -11.67
CA VAL A 151 31.84 -56.14 -11.83
C VAL A 151 30.73 -55.71 -12.80
N SER A 152 30.58 -56.41 -13.93
CA SER A 152 29.50 -56.10 -14.88
C SER A 152 28.10 -56.30 -14.26
N LYS A 153 27.94 -57.31 -13.41
CA LYS A 153 26.67 -57.58 -12.73
C LYS A 153 26.34 -56.49 -11.70
N GLU A 154 27.34 -56.05 -10.94
CA GLU A 154 27.20 -55.00 -9.93
C GLU A 154 26.92 -53.62 -10.58
N LEU A 155 27.58 -53.31 -11.69
CA LEU A 155 27.31 -52.10 -12.48
C LEU A 155 25.88 -52.08 -13.05
N LYS A 156 25.35 -53.22 -13.47
CA LYS A 156 23.97 -53.31 -13.97
C LYS A 156 22.95 -53.06 -12.86
N GLN A 157 23.16 -53.64 -11.68
CA GLN A 157 22.30 -53.38 -10.51
C GLN A 157 22.40 -51.94 -10.03
N SER A 158 23.61 -51.35 -10.03
CA SER A 158 23.81 -49.95 -9.68
C SER A 158 23.08 -49.00 -10.63
N ARG A 159 23.06 -49.28 -11.94
CA ARG A 159 22.27 -48.52 -12.93
C ARG A 159 20.77 -48.58 -12.66
N GLU A 160 20.23 -49.76 -12.37
CA GLU A 160 18.80 -49.91 -12.05
C GLU A 160 18.40 -49.17 -10.76
N VAL A 161 19.28 -49.13 -9.75
CA VAL A 161 19.06 -48.37 -8.51
C VAL A 161 19.16 -46.87 -8.77
N ALA A 162 20.12 -46.42 -9.58
CA ALA A 162 20.27 -45.01 -9.96
C ALA A 162 19.08 -44.50 -10.77
N GLU A 163 18.54 -45.29 -11.71
CA GLU A 163 17.33 -44.94 -12.46
C GLU A 163 16.11 -44.79 -11.53
N LYS A 164 15.95 -45.69 -10.54
CA LYS A 164 14.90 -45.60 -9.54
C LYS A 164 15.06 -44.38 -8.63
N GLN A 165 16.29 -44.05 -8.22
CA GLN A 165 16.58 -42.84 -7.44
C GLN A 165 16.27 -41.58 -8.25
N ASN A 166 16.66 -41.52 -9.52
CA ASN A 166 16.37 -40.38 -10.38
C ASN A 166 14.86 -40.17 -10.55
N GLY A 167 14.08 -41.23 -10.73
CA GLY A 167 12.62 -41.12 -10.81
C GLY A 167 11.95 -40.67 -9.49
N ILE A 168 12.56 -40.95 -8.33
CA ILE A 168 12.09 -40.43 -7.03
C ILE A 168 12.45 -38.95 -6.89
N ILE A 169 13.66 -38.57 -7.28
CA ILE A 169 14.13 -37.18 -7.25
C ILE A 169 13.25 -36.31 -8.15
N GLU A 170 12.95 -36.77 -9.37
CA GLU A 170 12.09 -36.03 -10.31
C GLU A 170 10.67 -35.83 -9.76
N ARG A 171 10.10 -36.84 -9.10
CA ARG A 171 8.79 -36.70 -8.43
C ARG A 171 8.84 -35.76 -7.23
N LEU A 172 9.93 -35.80 -6.46
CA LEU A 172 10.13 -34.88 -5.33
C LEU A 172 10.28 -33.44 -5.84
N GLU A 173 11.04 -33.21 -6.91
CA GLU A 173 11.18 -31.90 -7.55
C GLU A 173 9.83 -31.40 -8.09
N GLN A 174 9.04 -32.26 -8.74
CA GLN A 174 7.68 -31.91 -9.17
C GLN A 174 6.76 -31.58 -7.99
N GLN A 175 6.80 -32.38 -6.92
CA GLN A 175 6.02 -32.10 -5.71
C GLN A 175 6.46 -30.80 -5.02
N LEU A 176 7.76 -30.52 -4.97
CA LEU A 176 8.31 -29.29 -4.43
C LEU A 176 7.91 -28.08 -5.27
N GLY A 177 7.94 -28.20 -6.61
CA GLY A 177 7.45 -27.16 -7.52
C GLY A 177 5.97 -26.83 -7.29
N LEU A 178 5.12 -27.86 -7.27
CA LEU A 178 3.68 -27.70 -6.98
C LEU A 178 3.42 -27.11 -5.59
N THR A 179 4.18 -27.55 -4.58
CA THR A 179 4.04 -27.04 -3.20
C THR A 179 4.50 -25.58 -3.11
N ASN A 180 5.56 -25.20 -3.84
CA ASN A 180 6.05 -23.83 -3.89
C ASN A 180 5.05 -22.89 -4.59
N ASP A 181 4.43 -23.35 -5.68
CA ASP A 181 3.38 -22.60 -6.36
C ASP A 181 2.16 -22.40 -5.45
N GLN A 182 1.73 -23.46 -4.76
CA GLN A 182 0.65 -23.39 -3.76
C GLN A 182 0.98 -22.43 -2.62
N LEU A 183 2.21 -22.47 -2.09
CA LEU A 183 2.67 -21.53 -1.07
C LEU A 183 2.66 -20.08 -1.60
N GLY A 184 3.05 -19.87 -2.85
CA GLY A 184 2.98 -18.56 -3.51
C GLY A 184 1.55 -18.04 -3.65
N GLU A 185 0.59 -18.89 -4.00
CA GLU A 185 -0.84 -18.53 -4.04
C GLU A 185 -1.43 -18.26 -2.64
N LEU A 186 -1.04 -19.06 -1.65
CA LEU A 186 -1.44 -18.86 -0.25
C LEU A 186 -0.89 -17.54 0.31
N ASP A 187 0.37 -17.20 0.05
CA ASP A 187 0.95 -15.92 0.50
C ASP A 187 0.23 -14.73 -0.16
N LYS A 188 -0.07 -14.81 -1.46
CA LYS A 188 -0.88 -13.80 -2.16
C LYS A 188 -2.26 -13.63 -1.51
N THR A 189 -2.97 -14.74 -1.31
CA THR A 189 -4.31 -14.73 -0.71
C THR A 189 -4.29 -14.17 0.71
N ASN A 190 -3.29 -14.57 1.52
CA ASN A 190 -3.15 -14.09 2.89
C ASN A 190 -2.86 -12.59 2.93
N ARG A 191 -1.98 -12.09 2.04
CA ARG A 191 -1.73 -10.64 1.89
C ARG A 191 -2.98 -9.88 1.47
N ASP A 192 -3.78 -10.41 0.56
CA ASP A 192 -5.02 -9.76 0.11
C ASP A 192 -6.09 -9.73 1.20
N ILE A 193 -6.19 -10.78 2.02
CA ILE A 193 -7.03 -10.81 3.22
C ILE A 193 -6.57 -9.75 4.22
N ILE A 194 -5.27 -9.73 4.56
CA ILE A 194 -4.71 -8.74 5.51
C ILE A 194 -4.96 -7.32 5.02
N ARG A 195 -4.75 -7.04 3.72
CA ARG A 195 -5.06 -5.75 3.10
C ARG A 195 -6.53 -5.39 3.23
N THR A 196 -7.43 -6.32 2.97
CA THR A 196 -8.88 -6.08 3.03
C THR A 196 -9.36 -5.82 4.46
N VAL A 197 -8.83 -6.56 5.44
CA VAL A 197 -9.20 -6.40 6.86
C VAL A 197 -8.63 -5.12 7.46
N SER A 198 -7.41 -4.74 7.08
CA SER A 198 -6.75 -3.52 7.58
C SER A 198 -7.07 -2.26 6.77
N LEU A 199 -7.78 -2.38 5.65
CA LEU A 199 -8.04 -1.28 4.71
C LEU A 199 -8.61 -0.05 5.41
N ALA A 200 -9.69 -0.20 6.17
CA ALA A 200 -10.36 0.92 6.83
C ALA A 200 -9.44 1.61 7.87
N GLN A 201 -8.63 0.85 8.59
CA GLN A 201 -7.70 1.38 9.58
C GLN A 201 -6.55 2.15 8.91
N ASN A 202 -5.94 1.55 7.88
CA ASN A 202 -4.84 2.17 7.13
C ASN A 202 -5.32 3.47 6.46
N LEU A 203 -6.46 3.43 5.77
CA LEU A 203 -7.03 4.62 5.12
C LEU A 203 -7.35 5.72 6.13
N ARG A 204 -7.86 5.38 7.32
CA ARG A 204 -8.13 6.37 8.37
C ARG A 204 -6.85 7.05 8.84
N VAL A 205 -5.76 6.30 9.02
CA VAL A 205 -4.47 6.86 9.46
C VAL A 205 -3.84 7.71 8.36
N GLU A 206 -3.87 7.21 7.11
CA GLU A 206 -3.18 7.83 5.98
C GLU A 206 -3.93 9.03 5.40
N TYR A 207 -5.25 8.93 5.26
CA TYR A 207 -6.08 9.92 4.55
C TYR A 207 -7.16 10.57 5.42
N GLY A 208 -7.34 10.15 6.68
CA GLY A 208 -8.38 10.69 7.55
C GLY A 208 -8.31 12.21 7.71
N ASN A 209 -7.10 12.77 7.82
CA ASN A 209 -6.89 14.22 7.92
C ASN A 209 -7.17 14.97 6.59
N GLY A 210 -7.27 14.27 5.47
CA GLY A 210 -7.56 14.84 4.15
C GLY A 210 -9.07 14.96 3.86
N VAL A 211 -9.90 14.40 4.74
CA VAL A 211 -11.36 14.49 4.68
C VAL A 211 -11.80 15.62 5.61
N GLY A 212 -12.49 16.61 5.07
CA GLY A 212 -12.90 17.82 5.79
C GLY A 212 -14.41 17.93 5.96
N LEU A 213 -14.81 18.53 7.09
CA LEU A 213 -16.19 18.93 7.37
C LEU A 213 -16.46 20.28 6.70
N ILE A 214 -17.35 20.29 5.72
CA ILE A 214 -17.83 21.51 5.07
C ILE A 214 -18.97 22.08 5.91
N VAL A 215 -18.89 23.37 6.20
CA VAL A 215 -19.92 24.11 6.92
C VAL A 215 -20.21 25.39 6.17
N GLY A 216 -21.48 25.64 5.92
CA GLY A 216 -21.90 26.88 5.28
C GLY A 216 -23.18 27.45 5.87
N VAL A 217 -23.36 28.73 5.61
CA VAL A 217 -24.57 29.49 5.92
C VAL A 217 -24.99 30.21 4.66
N TYR A 218 -26.25 30.07 4.28
CA TYR A 218 -26.83 30.87 3.20
C TYR A 218 -28.03 31.65 3.71
N ASP A 219 -28.22 32.83 3.13
CA ASP A 219 -29.38 33.67 3.35
C ASP A 219 -30.23 33.75 2.08
N LEU A 220 -31.53 34.01 2.26
CA LEU A 220 -32.41 34.35 1.14
C LEU A 220 -32.43 35.86 0.98
N VAL A 221 -32.25 36.34 -0.24
CA VAL A 221 -32.30 37.77 -0.58
C VAL A 221 -33.28 38.00 -1.72
N ASP A 222 -33.96 39.13 -1.72
CA ASP A 222 -34.82 39.51 -2.83
C ASP A 222 -33.99 39.67 -4.12
N LYS A 223 -34.48 39.12 -5.23
CA LYS A 223 -33.74 39.06 -6.50
C LYS A 223 -33.54 40.44 -7.12
N LYS A 224 -34.45 41.39 -6.88
CA LYS A 224 -34.41 42.72 -7.51
C LYS A 224 -33.56 43.70 -6.71
N THR A 225 -33.75 43.71 -5.39
CA THR A 225 -33.15 44.70 -4.48
C THR A 225 -31.89 44.18 -3.78
N GLY A 226 -31.70 42.86 -3.71
CA GLY A 226 -30.59 42.24 -2.99
C GLY A 226 -30.70 42.35 -1.47
N LYS A 227 -31.82 42.87 -0.94
CA LYS A 227 -32.09 42.95 0.50
C LYS A 227 -32.40 41.57 1.06
N THR A 228 -31.94 41.30 2.27
CA THR A 228 -32.19 40.03 2.96
C THR A 228 -33.68 39.85 3.26
N LEU A 229 -34.21 38.69 2.90
CA LEU A 229 -35.56 38.26 3.21
C LEU A 229 -35.64 37.82 4.67
N ARG A 230 -36.74 38.20 5.31
CA ARG A 230 -37.01 38.02 6.73
C ARG A 230 -38.37 37.37 6.90
N TYR A 231 -38.51 36.62 7.99
CA TYR A 231 -39.84 36.20 8.44
C TYR A 231 -40.63 37.44 8.87
N PRO A 232 -41.94 37.51 8.62
CA PRO A 232 -42.77 38.60 9.10
C PRO A 232 -42.77 38.61 10.64
N ASP A 233 -42.60 39.79 11.23
CA ASP A 233 -42.63 39.94 12.69
C ASP A 233 -44.07 39.76 13.21
N PRO A 234 -44.36 38.72 14.02
CA PRO A 234 -45.70 38.51 14.55
C PRO A 234 -46.14 39.62 15.52
N GLN A 235 -45.20 40.38 16.10
CA GLN A 235 -45.49 41.48 17.02
C GLN A 235 -45.74 42.81 16.31
N ALA A 236 -45.30 42.98 15.06
CA ALA A 236 -45.61 44.17 14.27
C ALA A 236 -47.12 44.33 13.98
N PHE A 237 -47.91 43.27 14.19
CA PHE A 237 -49.35 43.24 13.99
C PHE A 237 -50.16 43.25 15.30
N ARG A 238 -49.52 43.39 16.47
CA ARG A 238 -50.26 43.62 17.72
C ARG A 238 -50.64 45.09 17.80
N THR A 239 -51.91 45.39 17.60
CA THR A 239 -52.50 46.70 17.94
C THR A 239 -52.15 47.02 19.40
N SER A 240 -51.62 48.22 19.64
CA SER A 240 -51.25 48.66 20.97
C SER A 240 -52.49 48.66 21.88
N PRO A 241 -52.44 48.19 23.14
CA PRO A 241 -53.58 48.21 24.06
C PRO A 241 -54.11 49.61 24.38
N TYR A 242 -53.40 50.67 23.95
CA TYR A 242 -53.73 52.07 24.17
C TYR A 242 -54.23 52.79 22.90
N GLU A 243 -54.39 52.08 21.78
CA GLU A 243 -54.92 52.68 20.55
C GLU A 243 -56.46 52.63 20.59
N PRO A 244 -57.16 53.76 20.47
CA PRO A 244 -58.62 53.78 20.51
C PRO A 244 -59.18 52.93 19.37
N ALA A 245 -60.19 52.12 19.66
CA ALA A 245 -60.89 51.31 18.66
C ALA A 245 -61.30 52.20 17.46
N PRO A 246 -61.02 51.78 16.22
CA PRO A 246 -61.34 52.58 15.05
C PRO A 246 -62.87 52.82 14.98
N ALA A 247 -63.24 54.05 14.63
CA ALA A 247 -64.64 54.43 14.40
C ALA A 247 -65.24 53.56 13.28
N GLU A 248 -66.50 53.16 13.43
CA GLU A 248 -67.23 52.20 12.57
C GLU A 248 -67.35 52.60 11.08
N ASP A 249 -66.91 53.80 10.68
CA ASP A 249 -67.03 54.31 9.29
C ASP A 249 -65.69 54.41 8.52
N ALA A 250 -64.57 54.00 9.11
CA ALA A 250 -63.35 53.80 8.35
C ALA A 250 -63.22 52.30 8.06
N ALA A 251 -63.36 51.92 6.78
CA ALA A 251 -62.98 50.60 6.29
C ALA A 251 -61.54 50.33 6.74
N SER A 252 -61.41 49.68 7.90
CA SER A 252 -60.16 49.27 8.47
C SER A 252 -59.61 48.26 7.47
N GLN A 253 -58.66 48.71 6.66
CA GLN A 253 -57.75 47.80 5.98
C GLN A 253 -56.94 47.16 7.09
N THR A 254 -57.53 46.15 7.75
CA THR A 254 -56.79 45.16 8.51
C THR A 254 -55.80 44.60 7.51
N ALA A 255 -54.55 45.07 7.60
CA ALA A 255 -53.47 44.56 6.76
C ALA A 255 -53.49 43.04 6.93
N ALA A 256 -53.88 42.34 5.87
CA ALA A 256 -53.91 40.88 5.88
C ALA A 256 -52.53 40.40 6.36
N PRO A 257 -52.44 39.39 7.24
CA PRO A 257 -51.17 38.85 7.66
C PRO A 257 -50.38 38.53 6.40
N GLN A 258 -49.24 39.22 6.20
CA GLN A 258 -48.39 38.97 5.05
C GLN A 258 -47.92 37.52 5.16
N THR A 259 -48.55 36.68 4.35
CA THR A 259 -48.23 35.27 4.21
C THR A 259 -47.09 35.23 3.20
N GLY A 260 -45.86 35.22 3.70
CA GLY A 260 -44.66 35.24 2.86
C GLY A 260 -43.47 35.91 3.52
N LEU A 261 -42.31 35.79 2.89
CA LEU A 261 -41.09 36.47 3.34
C LEU A 261 -41.14 37.95 2.94
N THR A 262 -40.61 38.82 3.80
CA THR A 262 -40.58 40.27 3.60
C THR A 262 -39.15 40.80 3.58
N THR A 263 -38.89 41.88 2.86
CA THR A 263 -37.61 42.62 2.93
C THR A 263 -37.61 43.72 4.01
N GLU A 264 -38.74 43.94 4.66
CA GLU A 264 -38.98 45.03 5.62
C GLU A 264 -39.43 44.48 6.98
N GLY A 265 -39.36 45.32 8.01
CA GLY A 265 -39.67 44.94 9.38
C GLY A 265 -38.48 44.32 10.14
N ASN A 266 -38.71 44.06 11.44
CA ASN A 266 -37.67 43.63 12.38
C ASN A 266 -37.62 42.11 12.58
N GLY A 267 -38.32 41.35 11.75
CA GLY A 267 -38.28 39.89 11.83
C GLY A 267 -36.91 39.31 11.53
N SER A 268 -36.68 38.09 12.02
CA SER A 268 -35.40 37.41 11.86
C SER A 268 -35.07 37.15 10.38
N PRO A 269 -33.80 37.38 9.96
CA PRO A 269 -33.33 36.97 8.65
C PRO A 269 -33.59 35.49 8.38
N VAL A 270 -33.94 35.16 7.14
CA VAL A 270 -33.99 33.76 6.71
C VAL A 270 -32.57 33.30 6.44
N GLU A 271 -32.00 32.59 7.41
CA GLU A 271 -30.66 31.99 7.34
C GLU A 271 -30.75 30.50 7.63
N TYR A 272 -30.03 29.70 6.85
CA TYR A 272 -29.95 28.25 7.02
C TYR A 272 -28.50 27.81 7.10
N ASP A 273 -28.21 27.02 8.12
CA ASP A 273 -26.96 26.29 8.25
C ASP A 273 -27.03 24.99 7.44
N PHE A 274 -25.93 24.63 6.80
CA PHE A 274 -25.78 23.34 6.14
C PHE A 274 -24.39 22.77 6.38
N ILE A 275 -24.33 21.45 6.32
CA ILE A 275 -23.13 20.67 6.54
C ILE A 275 -22.95 19.67 5.40
N GLY A 276 -21.71 19.28 5.18
CA GLY A 276 -21.38 18.19 4.27
C GLY A 276 -19.96 17.74 4.48
N THR A 277 -19.55 16.78 3.67
CA THR A 277 -18.18 16.27 3.63
C THR A 277 -17.53 16.73 2.33
N GLY A 278 -16.23 16.99 2.37
CA GLY A 278 -15.41 17.10 1.17
C GLY A 278 -14.03 16.53 1.44
N PHE A 279 -13.25 16.35 0.38
CA PHE A 279 -11.90 15.80 0.52
C PHE A 279 -10.89 16.45 -0.39
N HIS A 280 -9.65 16.53 0.08
CA HIS A 280 -8.55 17.20 -0.60
C HIS A 280 -7.88 16.31 -1.63
N VAL A 281 -7.79 16.77 -2.87
CA VAL A 281 -7.20 16.05 -4.02
C VAL A 281 -5.91 16.70 -4.51
N GLY A 282 -5.28 17.57 -3.70
CA GLY A 282 -4.03 18.25 -4.02
C GLY A 282 -4.21 19.63 -4.63
N ASN A 283 -3.16 20.45 -4.56
CA ASN A 283 -3.13 21.85 -5.03
C ASN A 283 -4.27 22.71 -4.45
N GLY A 284 -4.74 22.40 -3.25
CA GLY A 284 -5.86 23.09 -2.61
C GLY A 284 -7.23 22.79 -3.23
N TYR A 285 -7.37 21.80 -4.11
CA TYR A 285 -8.66 21.41 -4.67
C TYR A 285 -9.40 20.46 -3.74
N ILE A 286 -10.69 20.73 -3.55
CA ILE A 286 -11.62 19.97 -2.72
C ILE A 286 -12.76 19.45 -3.58
N VAL A 287 -13.07 18.17 -3.46
CA VAL A 287 -14.21 17.52 -4.12
C VAL A 287 -15.35 17.33 -3.12
N THR A 288 -16.57 17.58 -3.56
CA THR A 288 -17.82 17.33 -2.80
C THR A 288 -19.01 17.21 -3.76
N ASN A 289 -20.24 17.12 -3.26
CA ASN A 289 -21.44 17.16 -4.09
C ASN A 289 -21.87 18.58 -4.43
N ARG A 290 -22.66 18.71 -5.50
CA ARG A 290 -23.26 20.01 -5.87
C ARG A 290 -24.28 20.46 -4.83
N HIS A 291 -25.13 19.57 -4.32
CA HIS A 291 -26.12 19.94 -3.31
C HIS A 291 -25.47 20.39 -1.99
N VAL A 292 -24.26 19.93 -1.66
CA VAL A 292 -23.53 20.42 -0.48
C VAL A 292 -23.14 21.89 -0.65
N LEU A 293 -22.75 22.32 -1.87
CA LEU A 293 -22.41 23.72 -2.14
C LEU A 293 -23.63 24.59 -2.49
N ARG A 294 -24.76 23.97 -2.84
CA ARG A 294 -26.02 24.63 -3.23
C ARG A 294 -27.25 23.89 -2.67
N PRO A 295 -27.44 23.82 -1.34
CA PRO A 295 -28.51 23.02 -0.73
C PRO A 295 -29.93 23.46 -1.15
N TRP A 296 -30.13 24.74 -1.44
CA TRP A 296 -31.40 25.30 -1.90
C TRP A 296 -31.86 24.78 -3.28
N THR A 297 -31.04 24.02 -4.02
CA THR A 297 -31.48 23.37 -5.26
C THR A 297 -32.18 22.04 -5.01
N GLU A 298 -32.14 21.50 -3.81
CA GLU A 298 -32.77 20.24 -3.44
C GLU A 298 -33.93 20.43 -2.46
N ASP A 299 -33.89 21.45 -1.59
CA ASP A 299 -34.95 21.72 -0.61
C ASP A 299 -36.22 22.34 -1.25
N ASP A 300 -37.31 21.57 -1.30
CA ASP A 300 -38.56 21.99 -1.93
C ASP A 300 -39.28 23.13 -1.20
N LEU A 301 -39.17 23.20 0.13
CA LEU A 301 -39.73 24.29 0.92
C LEU A 301 -38.98 25.59 0.62
N VAL A 302 -37.66 25.55 0.58
CA VAL A 302 -36.81 26.71 0.25
C VAL A 302 -37.03 27.14 -1.20
N LYS A 303 -37.17 26.21 -2.13
CA LYS A 303 -37.57 26.52 -3.52
C LYS A 303 -38.93 27.22 -3.58
N GLN A 304 -39.91 26.74 -2.83
CA GLN A 304 -41.23 27.37 -2.77
C GLN A 304 -41.14 28.79 -2.21
N MET A 305 -40.45 28.98 -1.08
CA MET A 305 -40.21 30.30 -0.49
C MET A 305 -39.54 31.26 -1.48
N MET A 306 -38.49 30.82 -2.20
CA MET A 306 -37.82 31.64 -3.21
C MET A 306 -38.76 32.00 -4.39
N ARG A 307 -39.61 31.06 -4.82
CA ARG A 307 -40.59 31.32 -5.90
C ARG A 307 -41.66 32.33 -5.50
N GLU A 308 -42.19 32.22 -4.29
CA GLU A 308 -43.27 33.07 -3.77
C GLU A 308 -42.78 34.49 -3.42
N SER A 309 -41.59 34.59 -2.83
CA SER A 309 -41.01 35.88 -2.40
C SER A 309 -40.16 36.57 -3.47
N GLY A 310 -39.97 35.95 -4.65
CA GLY A 310 -39.01 36.45 -5.64
C GLY A 310 -37.56 36.42 -5.14
N GLY A 311 -37.26 35.53 -4.19
CA GLY A 311 -35.96 35.39 -3.56
C GLY A 311 -34.92 34.64 -4.38
N ARG A 312 -33.65 34.82 -4.02
CA ARG A 312 -32.51 34.01 -4.42
C ARG A 312 -31.64 33.69 -3.21
N ALA A 313 -31.04 32.51 -3.19
CA ALA A 313 -30.08 32.17 -2.15
C ALA A 313 -28.72 32.86 -2.40
N ARG A 314 -28.06 33.27 -1.32
CA ARG A 314 -26.70 33.80 -1.32
C ARG A 314 -25.91 33.12 -0.21
N ILE A 315 -24.73 32.62 -0.57
CA ILE A 315 -23.80 32.08 0.42
C ILE A 315 -23.22 33.24 1.23
N LYS A 316 -23.48 33.24 2.53
CA LYS A 316 -22.93 34.21 3.49
C LYS A 316 -21.55 33.75 3.99
N ARG A 317 -21.39 32.44 4.18
CA ARG A 317 -20.14 31.83 4.62
C ARG A 317 -20.05 30.39 4.13
N LEU A 318 -18.87 29.98 3.70
CA LEU A 318 -18.57 28.61 3.26
C LEU A 318 -17.12 28.28 3.62
N VAL A 319 -16.96 27.33 4.51
CA VAL A 319 -15.66 26.94 5.05
C VAL A 319 -15.51 25.43 5.15
N VAL A 320 -14.28 24.94 5.20
CA VAL A 320 -13.94 23.55 5.48
C VAL A 320 -13.03 23.45 6.70
N TYR A 321 -13.31 22.48 7.57
CA TYR A 321 -12.51 22.13 8.74
C TYR A 321 -11.84 20.78 8.50
N PHE A 322 -10.51 20.73 8.60
CA PHE A 322 -9.76 19.48 8.56
C PHE A 322 -9.43 18.99 9.98
N PRO A 323 -9.35 17.68 10.20
CA PRO A 323 -8.86 17.13 11.45
C PRO A 323 -7.49 17.69 11.82
N ASN A 324 -7.27 17.90 13.12
CA ASN A 324 -6.03 18.45 13.70
C ASN A 324 -5.65 19.87 13.25
N VAL A 325 -6.44 20.52 12.39
CA VAL A 325 -6.23 21.93 11.98
C VAL A 325 -7.22 22.83 12.72
N PRO A 326 -6.75 23.71 13.63
CA PRO A 326 -7.65 24.53 14.45
C PRO A 326 -8.45 25.57 13.67
N GLN A 327 -7.90 26.06 12.56
CA GLN A 327 -8.49 27.14 11.76
C GLN A 327 -9.18 26.59 10.51
N PRO A 328 -10.41 27.03 10.21
CA PRO A 328 -11.08 26.66 8.97
C PRO A 328 -10.47 27.36 7.75
N PHE A 329 -10.60 26.71 6.60
CA PHE A 329 -10.26 27.31 5.31
C PHE A 329 -11.51 27.82 4.60
N THR A 330 -11.42 29.02 4.01
CA THR A 330 -12.51 29.55 3.19
C THR A 330 -12.55 28.81 1.85
N LEU A 331 -13.69 28.19 1.55
CA LEU A 331 -13.90 27.48 0.30
C LEU A 331 -14.37 28.44 -0.79
N LYS A 332 -13.75 28.34 -1.97
CA LYS A 332 -14.19 29.03 -3.19
C LYS A 332 -14.68 28.01 -4.19
N VAL A 333 -15.91 28.16 -4.68
CA VAL A 333 -16.46 27.26 -5.69
C VAL A 333 -15.75 27.52 -7.02
N ARG A 334 -15.21 26.46 -7.64
CA ARG A 334 -14.49 26.53 -8.92
C ARG A 334 -15.36 26.06 -10.05
N GLU A 335 -15.88 24.84 -9.93
CA GLU A 335 -16.67 24.19 -10.96
C GLU A 335 -17.82 23.39 -10.34
N ILE A 336 -18.93 23.33 -11.05
CA ILE A 336 -20.13 22.61 -10.60
C ILE A 336 -20.61 21.69 -11.71
N GLY A 337 -20.84 20.43 -11.36
CA GLY A 337 -21.39 19.42 -12.24
C GLY A 337 -22.78 19.77 -12.75
N GLY A 338 -22.98 19.62 -14.06
CA GLY A 338 -24.26 19.88 -14.71
C GLY A 338 -25.27 18.76 -14.50
N ARG A 339 -24.89 17.52 -14.85
CA ARG A 339 -25.78 16.35 -14.82
C ARG A 339 -25.60 15.52 -13.55
N GLU A 340 -24.36 15.34 -13.12
CA GLU A 340 -23.99 14.63 -11.91
C GLU A 340 -23.97 15.58 -10.72
N ASP A 341 -24.32 15.08 -9.55
CA ASP A 341 -24.33 15.85 -8.31
C ASP A 341 -22.91 15.95 -7.71
N LEU A 342 -22.02 16.61 -8.45
CA LEU A 342 -20.61 16.78 -8.11
C LEU A 342 -20.23 18.26 -8.18
N ALA A 343 -19.28 18.67 -7.35
CA ALA A 343 -18.69 19.99 -7.41
C ALA A 343 -17.22 19.98 -6.98
N VAL A 344 -16.48 20.94 -7.53
CA VAL A 344 -15.08 21.20 -7.19
C VAL A 344 -14.99 22.58 -6.58
N ALA A 345 -14.41 22.65 -5.39
CA ALA A 345 -14.05 23.88 -4.71
C ALA A 345 -12.52 23.95 -4.57
N SER A 346 -12.03 25.12 -4.18
CA SER A 346 -10.62 25.31 -3.85
C SER A 346 -10.46 26.09 -2.55
N ILE A 347 -9.41 25.75 -1.81
CA ILE A 347 -8.81 26.53 -0.74
C ILE A 347 -7.48 27.12 -1.24
N ASP A 348 -6.93 28.06 -0.49
CA ASP A 348 -5.62 28.61 -0.81
C ASP A 348 -4.55 27.55 -0.52
N ALA A 349 -3.90 27.06 -1.58
CA ALA A 349 -2.91 25.99 -1.51
C ALA A 349 -1.68 26.37 -0.67
N ALA A 350 -1.33 27.66 -0.58
CA ALA A 350 -0.14 28.10 0.14
C ALA A 350 -0.27 27.99 1.66
N VAL A 351 -1.51 27.94 2.17
CA VAL A 351 -1.80 27.85 3.60
C VAL A 351 -2.23 26.45 4.04
N VAL A 352 -2.32 25.49 3.12
CA VAL A 352 -2.66 24.10 3.45
C VAL A 352 -1.46 23.45 4.15
N PRO A 353 -1.61 23.00 5.41
CA PRO A 353 -0.53 22.35 6.14
C PRO A 353 -0.16 21.00 5.50
N SER A 354 1.10 20.58 5.64
CA SER A 354 1.59 19.28 5.16
C SER A 354 0.88 18.08 5.79
N GLU A 355 0.25 18.27 6.94
CA GLU A 355 -0.52 17.28 7.68
C GLU A 355 -1.87 16.95 7.02
N VAL A 356 -2.32 17.74 6.03
CA VAL A 356 -3.52 17.48 5.24
C VAL A 356 -3.13 16.67 3.99
N PRO A 357 -3.32 15.33 4.01
CA PRO A 357 -2.89 14.46 2.92
C PRO A 357 -3.68 14.74 1.64
N VAL A 358 -3.06 14.39 0.52
CA VAL A 358 -3.71 14.37 -0.80
C VAL A 358 -4.34 12.99 -0.98
N ILE A 359 -5.65 12.95 -1.16
CA ILE A 359 -6.37 11.69 -1.37
C ILE A 359 -6.24 11.26 -2.83
N PRO A 360 -5.73 10.05 -3.11
CA PRO A 360 -5.54 9.56 -4.46
C PRO A 360 -6.86 9.15 -5.11
N LEU A 361 -7.01 9.50 -6.40
CA LEU A 361 -8.17 9.16 -7.21
C LEU A 361 -7.87 7.93 -8.07
N GLU A 362 -8.84 7.04 -8.19
CA GLU A 362 -8.73 5.90 -9.09
C GLU A 362 -8.99 6.33 -10.53
N THR A 363 -8.05 6.03 -11.42
CA THR A 363 -8.18 6.35 -12.85
C THR A 363 -8.68 5.16 -13.65
N ASP A 364 -8.59 3.96 -13.09
CA ASP A 364 -9.06 2.73 -13.73
C ASP A 364 -10.54 2.45 -13.42
N SER A 365 -11.33 2.20 -14.46
CA SER A 365 -12.76 1.93 -14.33
C SER A 365 -13.05 0.52 -13.77
N GLU A 366 -12.10 -0.42 -13.82
CA GLU A 366 -12.31 -1.80 -13.34
C GLU A 366 -12.23 -1.95 -11.80
N ALA A 367 -11.89 -0.88 -11.08
CA ALA A 367 -11.79 -0.91 -9.63
C ALA A 367 -13.15 -1.12 -8.93
N SER A 368 -14.25 -0.79 -9.61
CA SER A 368 -15.61 -0.94 -9.09
C SER A 368 -16.21 -2.26 -9.60
N THR A 369 -16.25 -3.27 -8.74
CA THR A 369 -16.90 -4.56 -9.03
C THR A 369 -17.82 -4.94 -7.88
N ILE A 370 -19.01 -5.47 -8.20
CA ILE A 370 -19.97 -5.95 -7.19
C ILE A 370 -19.30 -6.97 -6.27
N GLY A 371 -19.57 -6.87 -4.97
CA GLY A 371 -19.00 -7.71 -3.92
C GLY A 371 -17.64 -7.26 -3.39
N LYS A 372 -16.95 -6.31 -4.04
CA LYS A 372 -15.70 -5.76 -3.51
C LYS A 372 -15.94 -4.88 -2.30
N THR A 373 -15.01 -4.96 -1.35
CA THR A 373 -14.98 -4.13 -0.15
C THR A 373 -14.78 -2.66 -0.51
N VAL A 374 -15.54 -1.80 0.14
CA VAL A 374 -15.40 -0.34 0.06
C VAL A 374 -15.34 0.27 1.44
N VAL A 375 -14.69 1.42 1.52
CA VAL A 375 -14.60 2.21 2.76
C VAL A 375 -15.04 3.63 2.45
N THR A 376 -15.88 4.21 3.29
CA THR A 376 -16.24 5.63 3.19
C THR A 376 -15.78 6.36 4.44
N MET A 377 -15.36 7.63 4.26
CA MET A 377 -14.93 8.49 5.35
C MET A 377 -15.61 9.85 5.26
N GLY A 378 -16.35 10.25 6.28
CA GLY A 378 -17.03 11.55 6.27
C GLY A 378 -17.65 11.94 7.60
N TYR A 379 -18.55 12.92 7.58
CA TYR A 379 -19.16 13.50 8.77
C TYR A 379 -20.68 13.28 8.82
N PRO A 380 -21.15 12.03 8.92
CA PRO A 380 -22.57 11.76 9.12
C PRO A 380 -23.03 12.38 10.44
N SER A 381 -24.21 13.00 10.41
CA SER A 381 -24.80 13.81 11.48
C SER A 381 -23.95 15.00 11.93
N GLY A 382 -22.93 15.40 11.14
CA GLY A 382 -22.07 16.55 11.34
C GLY A 382 -21.61 16.78 12.80
N PRO A 383 -21.82 17.98 13.37
CA PRO A 383 -21.34 18.32 14.70
C PRO A 383 -22.04 17.55 15.82
N ASP A 384 -23.28 17.08 15.61
CA ASP A 384 -24.05 16.39 16.64
C ASP A 384 -23.41 15.04 16.97
N ARG A 385 -22.88 14.34 15.96
CA ARG A 385 -22.08 13.13 16.17
C ARG A 385 -20.77 13.44 16.90
N LEU A 386 -20.10 14.54 16.55
CA LEU A 386 -18.84 14.91 17.19
C LEU A 386 -19.05 15.22 18.68
N LEU A 387 -20.16 15.90 19.01
CA LEU A 387 -20.58 16.12 20.39
C LEU A 387 -20.88 14.82 21.14
N ALA A 388 -21.55 13.87 20.49
CA ALA A 388 -21.89 12.57 21.09
C ALA A 388 -20.66 11.67 21.37
N MET A 389 -19.49 12.01 20.81
CA MET A 389 -18.22 11.31 21.04
C MET A 389 -17.39 11.94 22.17
N VAL A 390 -17.84 13.05 22.72
CA VAL A 390 -17.22 13.74 23.85
C VAL A 390 -17.93 13.30 25.14
N ASP A 391 -17.21 13.32 26.27
CA ASP A 391 -17.78 12.91 27.57
C ASP A 391 -19.04 13.71 27.92
N ASP A 392 -20.04 13.06 28.53
CA ASP A 392 -21.37 13.64 28.78
C ASP A 392 -21.36 15.00 29.50
N GLU A 393 -20.47 15.17 30.48
CA GLU A 393 -20.34 16.43 31.21
C GLU A 393 -19.79 17.56 30.33
N GLU A 394 -18.78 17.23 29.51
CA GLU A 394 -18.18 18.16 28.56
C GLU A 394 -19.18 18.48 27.44
N ALA A 395 -19.87 17.49 26.87
CA ALA A 395 -20.91 17.69 25.87
C ALA A 395 -22.05 18.60 26.37
N LYS A 396 -22.53 18.41 27.61
CA LYS A 396 -23.53 19.30 28.25
C LYS A 396 -22.99 20.72 28.43
N SER A 397 -21.74 20.87 28.86
CA SER A 397 -21.08 22.17 29.01
C SER A 397 -20.95 22.90 27.67
N ILE A 398 -20.48 22.21 26.63
CA ILE A 398 -20.33 22.75 25.28
C ILE A 398 -21.71 23.14 24.73
N ASN A 399 -22.71 22.26 24.83
CA ASN A 399 -24.05 22.55 24.35
C ASN A 399 -24.70 23.72 25.11
N LYS A 400 -24.48 23.85 26.42
CA LYS A 400 -24.96 25.00 27.20
C LYS A 400 -24.30 26.32 26.77
N ARG A 401 -23.01 26.29 26.40
CA ARG A 401 -22.25 27.47 25.98
C ARG A 401 -22.52 27.87 24.53
N PHE A 402 -22.70 26.90 23.65
CA PHE A 402 -22.68 27.09 22.20
C PHE A 402 -23.90 26.53 21.45
N GLY A 403 -24.88 25.94 22.14
CA GLY A 403 -26.07 25.32 21.52
C GLY A 403 -26.93 26.30 20.71
N ASN A 404 -26.80 27.61 20.96
CA ASN A 404 -27.47 28.66 20.18
C ASN A 404 -26.74 29.01 18.87
N SER A 405 -25.52 28.52 18.65
CA SER A 405 -24.73 28.77 17.44
C SER A 405 -23.90 27.54 17.06
N ARG A 406 -24.39 26.78 16.07
CA ARG A 406 -23.69 25.63 15.50
C ARG A 406 -22.28 25.99 15.01
N GLN A 407 -22.09 27.21 14.51
CA GLN A 407 -20.78 27.69 14.11
C GLN A 407 -19.79 27.74 15.27
N ASN A 408 -20.19 28.31 16.40
CA ASN A 408 -19.31 28.45 17.56
C ASN A 408 -18.96 27.09 18.15
N LEU A 409 -19.94 26.17 18.14
CA LEU A 409 -19.72 24.78 18.49
C LEU A 409 -18.64 24.13 17.62
N ILE A 410 -18.75 24.23 16.29
CA ILE A 410 -17.78 23.61 15.37
C ILE A 410 -16.40 24.25 15.52
N ASN A 411 -16.32 25.57 15.68
CA ASN A 411 -15.07 26.27 15.94
C ASN A 411 -14.40 25.75 17.22
N PHE A 412 -15.17 25.54 18.29
CA PHE A 412 -14.66 24.97 19.52
C PHE A 412 -14.14 23.55 19.31
N LEU A 413 -14.91 22.69 18.63
CA LEU A 413 -14.49 21.32 18.31
C LEU A 413 -13.23 21.27 17.43
N ALA A 414 -13.05 22.23 16.53
CA ALA A 414 -11.83 22.36 15.72
C ALA A 414 -10.63 22.78 16.58
N GLN A 415 -10.80 23.76 17.47
CA GLN A 415 -9.75 24.21 18.39
C GLN A 415 -9.32 23.13 19.37
N SER A 416 -10.25 22.29 19.83
CA SER A 416 -9.96 21.15 20.71
C SER A 416 -9.51 19.89 19.95
N GLN A 417 -9.30 19.98 18.62
CA GLN A 417 -8.87 18.87 17.76
C GLN A 417 -9.82 17.66 17.80
N LYS A 418 -11.12 17.90 18.00
CA LYS A 418 -12.18 16.88 18.07
C LYS A 418 -12.91 16.68 16.74
N ILE A 419 -12.51 17.38 15.67
CA ILE A 419 -13.03 17.15 14.32
C ILE A 419 -12.42 15.86 13.77
N VAL A 420 -13.19 14.76 13.80
CA VAL A 420 -12.73 13.44 13.33
C VAL A 420 -13.79 12.80 12.44
N PRO A 421 -13.44 12.34 11.22
CA PRO A 421 -14.41 11.68 10.33
C PRO A 421 -14.84 10.32 10.89
N LEU A 422 -16.04 9.87 10.54
CA LEU A 422 -16.44 8.46 10.66
C LEU A 422 -15.82 7.69 9.51
N THR A 423 -15.13 6.60 9.83
CA THR A 423 -14.73 5.60 8.83
C THR A 423 -15.68 4.42 8.96
N THR A 424 -16.36 4.06 7.86
CA THR A 424 -17.20 2.87 7.80
C THR A 424 -16.80 2.02 6.61
N GLN A 425 -16.95 0.70 6.77
CA GLN A 425 -16.66 -0.30 5.75
C GLN A 425 -17.96 -0.96 5.31
N GLY A 426 -18.00 -1.36 4.06
CA GLY A 426 -19.09 -2.12 3.44
C GLY A 426 -18.62 -2.82 2.18
N ALA A 427 -19.57 -3.24 1.35
CA ALA A 427 -19.37 -3.85 0.04
C ALA A 427 -20.21 -3.14 -1.02
N ILE A 428 -19.77 -3.22 -2.27
CA ILE A 428 -20.56 -2.79 -3.43
C ILE A 428 -21.68 -3.82 -3.62
N THR A 429 -22.93 -3.37 -3.51
CA THR A 429 -24.12 -4.23 -3.62
C THR A 429 -24.69 -4.23 -5.04
N ASP A 430 -24.53 -3.13 -5.76
CA ASP A 430 -24.96 -2.98 -7.15
C ASP A 430 -24.11 -1.91 -7.87
N LEU A 431 -24.06 -1.98 -9.20
CA LEU A 431 -23.24 -1.09 -10.02
C LEU A 431 -23.97 -0.72 -11.30
N ASP A 432 -24.06 0.59 -11.55
CA ASP A 432 -24.52 1.17 -12.81
C ASP A 432 -23.42 2.10 -13.37
N THR A 433 -23.50 2.40 -14.67
CA THR A 433 -22.58 3.29 -15.40
C THR A 433 -22.43 4.65 -14.71
N ARG A 434 -23.45 5.10 -13.97
CA ARG A 434 -23.47 6.42 -13.32
C ARG A 434 -23.55 6.36 -11.80
N ARG A 435 -23.64 5.18 -11.19
CA ARG A 435 -23.86 5.02 -9.74
C ARG A 435 -23.18 3.76 -9.21
N ILE A 436 -22.56 3.89 -8.05
CA ILE A 436 -22.07 2.77 -7.25
C ILE A 436 -23.00 2.65 -6.05
N VAL A 437 -23.61 1.48 -5.86
CA VAL A 437 -24.47 1.21 -4.70
C VAL A 437 -23.67 0.39 -3.68
N HIS A 438 -23.73 0.79 -2.41
CA HIS A 438 -22.99 0.12 -1.34
C HIS A 438 -23.75 0.12 -0.01
N ASP A 439 -23.38 -0.78 0.89
CA ASP A 439 -23.99 -0.90 2.23
C ASP A 439 -23.17 -0.24 3.36
N ALA A 440 -22.02 0.36 3.04
CA ALA A 440 -21.20 1.07 4.03
C ALA A 440 -22.01 2.16 4.73
N LYS A 441 -22.06 2.13 6.07
CA LYS A 441 -22.96 2.98 6.88
C LYS A 441 -22.65 4.46 6.72
N THR A 442 -23.67 5.28 6.50
CA THR A 442 -23.58 6.74 6.44
C THR A 442 -24.92 7.37 6.85
N ALA A 443 -24.97 8.70 6.94
CA ALA A 443 -26.16 9.48 7.24
C ALA A 443 -26.07 10.87 6.58
N GLU A 444 -27.08 11.71 6.79
CA GLU A 444 -27.02 13.13 6.38
C GLU A 444 -25.73 13.80 6.87
N GLY A 445 -25.10 14.64 6.05
CA GLY A 445 -23.75 15.19 6.31
C GLY A 445 -22.59 14.31 5.83
N GLY A 446 -22.84 13.01 5.57
CA GLY A 446 -21.91 12.12 4.87
C GLY A 446 -21.86 12.32 3.35
N SER A 447 -22.74 13.17 2.79
CA SER A 447 -22.68 13.58 1.38
C SER A 447 -21.37 14.30 1.08
N GLY A 448 -20.74 13.93 -0.02
CA GLY A 448 -19.46 14.42 -0.49
C GLY A 448 -18.26 13.64 0.06
N ALA A 449 -18.52 12.60 0.86
CA ALA A 449 -17.48 11.71 1.38
C ALA A 449 -16.83 10.89 0.25
N PRO A 450 -15.49 10.72 0.28
CA PRO A 450 -14.83 9.78 -0.61
C PRO A 450 -15.28 8.35 -0.33
N LEU A 451 -15.48 7.58 -1.40
CA LEU A 451 -15.67 6.13 -1.38
C LEU A 451 -14.39 5.49 -1.92
N PHE A 452 -13.66 4.79 -1.05
CA PHE A 452 -12.43 4.08 -1.36
C PHE A 452 -12.70 2.65 -1.80
N GLY A 453 -11.99 2.20 -2.83
CA GLY A 453 -11.95 0.80 -3.25
C GLY A 453 -10.85 0.01 -2.53
N GLN A 454 -10.70 -1.27 -2.90
CA GLN A 454 -9.68 -2.17 -2.35
C GLN A 454 -8.23 -1.73 -2.64
N THR A 455 -8.03 -0.91 -3.68
CA THR A 455 -6.73 -0.31 -4.03
C THR A 455 -6.30 0.79 -3.06
N GLY A 456 -7.19 1.22 -2.16
CA GLY A 456 -6.97 2.36 -1.28
C GLY A 456 -7.13 3.72 -1.97
N LYS A 457 -7.58 3.75 -3.24
CA LYS A 457 -7.91 4.96 -4.00
C LYS A 457 -9.42 5.21 -4.01
N VAL A 458 -9.79 6.45 -4.22
CA VAL A 458 -11.20 6.85 -4.30
C VAL A 458 -11.79 6.43 -5.64
N ILE A 459 -12.83 5.60 -5.59
CA ILE A 459 -13.60 5.10 -6.74
C ILE A 459 -14.92 5.86 -6.94
N GLY A 460 -15.36 6.64 -5.95
CA GLY A 460 -16.56 7.47 -6.08
C GLY A 460 -16.74 8.49 -4.96
N VAL A 461 -17.79 9.31 -5.09
CA VAL A 461 -18.18 10.33 -4.10
C VAL A 461 -19.60 10.03 -3.63
N ASN A 462 -19.75 9.75 -2.33
CA ASN A 462 -21.04 9.45 -1.70
C ASN A 462 -21.99 10.65 -1.82
N PHE A 463 -23.25 10.47 -2.22
CA PHE A 463 -24.20 11.58 -2.41
C PHE A 463 -25.55 11.41 -1.71
N GLY A 464 -25.72 10.40 -0.86
CA GLY A 464 -26.82 10.37 0.12
C GLY A 464 -27.60 9.06 0.18
N VAL A 465 -28.24 8.89 1.34
CA VAL A 465 -29.01 7.72 1.79
C VAL A 465 -30.46 7.89 1.32
N PHE A 466 -31.06 6.85 0.75
CA PHE A 466 -32.51 6.85 0.53
C PHE A 466 -33.20 6.88 1.91
N THR A 467 -33.97 7.92 2.21
CA THR A 467 -34.70 8.04 3.49
C THR A 467 -35.72 6.92 3.68
N GLU A 468 -36.18 6.31 2.59
CA GLU A 468 -37.09 5.15 2.58
C GLU A 468 -36.35 3.80 2.68
N ASN A 469 -35.05 3.75 2.39
CA ASN A 469 -34.24 2.54 2.47
C ASN A 469 -32.80 2.85 2.95
N THR A 470 -32.61 2.74 4.26
CA THR A 470 -31.33 3.00 4.94
C THR A 470 -30.27 1.91 4.72
N ALA A 471 -30.62 0.82 4.02
CA ALA A 471 -29.70 -0.29 3.77
C ALA A 471 -28.82 -0.11 2.52
N ALA A 472 -29.10 0.90 1.68
CA ALA A 472 -28.37 1.15 0.45
C ALA A 472 -27.98 2.64 0.32
N ASN A 473 -26.69 2.86 0.12
CA ASN A 473 -26.10 4.17 -0.10
C ASN A 473 -25.56 4.24 -1.53
N MET A 474 -25.49 5.45 -2.09
CA MET A 474 -25.05 5.65 -3.46
C MET A 474 -23.88 6.63 -3.54
N ALA A 475 -22.95 6.30 -4.44
CA ALA A 475 -21.85 7.16 -4.82
C ALA A 475 -21.85 7.41 -6.33
N VAL A 476 -21.41 8.62 -6.73
CA VAL A 476 -21.13 8.93 -8.13
C VAL A 476 -19.72 8.43 -8.46
N PRO A 477 -19.52 7.67 -9.56
CA PRO A 477 -18.20 7.20 -9.97
C PRO A 477 -17.17 8.32 -10.11
N ILE A 478 -15.92 8.05 -9.72
CA ILE A 478 -14.86 9.06 -9.69
C ILE A 478 -14.46 9.58 -11.07
N GLY A 479 -14.71 8.83 -12.15
CA GLY A 479 -14.43 9.27 -13.52
C GLY A 479 -15.04 10.64 -13.85
N PHE A 480 -16.29 10.87 -13.41
CA PHE A 480 -16.97 12.16 -13.60
C PHE A 480 -16.30 13.30 -12.82
N VAL A 481 -15.74 13.00 -11.65
CA VAL A 481 -14.99 13.97 -10.84
C VAL A 481 -13.68 14.34 -11.54
N ILE A 482 -12.96 13.37 -12.10
CA ILE A 482 -11.70 13.62 -12.81
C ILE A 482 -11.92 14.55 -14.01
N GLU A 483 -12.99 14.34 -14.77
CA GLU A 483 -13.35 15.26 -15.86
C GLU A 483 -13.64 16.68 -15.36
N LEU A 484 -14.35 16.81 -14.23
CA LEU A 484 -14.68 18.10 -13.64
C LEU A 484 -13.43 18.81 -13.08
N LEU A 485 -12.54 18.07 -12.43
CA LEU A 485 -11.25 18.55 -11.92
C LEU A 485 -10.37 19.08 -13.06
N LYS A 486 -10.26 18.34 -14.17
CA LYS A 486 -9.50 18.78 -15.35
C LYS A 486 -10.04 20.09 -15.93
N LYS A 487 -11.36 20.25 -16.00
CA LYS A 487 -12.00 21.53 -16.41
C LYS A 487 -11.68 22.68 -15.47
N ALA A 488 -11.58 22.40 -14.17
CA ALA A 488 -11.21 23.39 -13.15
C ALA A 488 -9.71 23.75 -13.16
N GLY A 489 -8.88 23.10 -13.99
CA GLY A 489 -7.44 23.33 -14.06
C GLY A 489 -6.62 22.52 -13.05
N TRP A 490 -7.19 21.47 -12.46
CA TRP A 490 -6.46 20.55 -11.60
C TRP A 490 -5.55 19.61 -12.41
N LYS A 491 -4.35 19.37 -11.86
CA LYS A 491 -3.40 18.35 -12.33
C LYS A 491 -3.17 17.34 -11.23
N SER A 492 -3.01 16.08 -11.61
CA SER A 492 -2.73 15.02 -10.65
C SER A 492 -1.33 15.13 -10.07
N THR A 493 -1.13 14.63 -8.84
CA THR A 493 0.18 14.59 -8.18
C THR A 493 1.22 13.82 -9.00
N GLU A 494 0.79 12.80 -9.73
CA GLU A 494 1.67 12.00 -10.60
C GLU A 494 2.09 12.78 -11.86
N GLU A 495 1.19 13.54 -12.48
CA GLU A 495 1.54 14.44 -13.59
C GLU A 495 2.49 15.55 -13.13
N LEU A 496 2.30 16.10 -11.93
CA LEU A 496 3.18 17.13 -11.36
C LEU A 496 4.58 16.59 -11.04
N LYS A 497 4.67 15.37 -10.51
CA LYS A 497 5.96 14.69 -10.29
C LYS A 497 6.69 14.40 -11.60
N GLN A 498 5.96 14.03 -12.66
CA GLN A 498 6.53 13.81 -13.99
C GLN A 498 6.99 15.12 -14.65
N GLU A 499 6.25 16.22 -14.51
CA GLU A 499 6.68 17.55 -14.99
C GLU A 499 7.92 18.04 -14.23
N THR A 500 7.93 17.95 -12.89
CA THR A 500 9.09 18.34 -12.07
C THR A 500 10.33 17.47 -12.37
N GLY A 501 10.12 16.17 -12.59
CA GLY A 501 11.17 15.25 -13.01
C GLY A 501 11.75 15.58 -14.40
N ARG A 502 10.91 16.03 -15.34
CA ARG A 502 11.34 16.49 -16.66
C ARG A 502 12.07 17.83 -16.59
N GLU A 503 11.61 18.79 -15.78
CA GLU A 503 12.30 20.07 -15.58
C GLU A 503 13.69 19.90 -14.96
N ASN A 504 13.83 19.01 -13.97
CA ASN A 504 15.14 18.68 -13.39
C ASN A 504 16.08 17.95 -14.37
N GLN A 505 15.55 17.12 -15.28
CA GLN A 505 16.36 16.52 -16.35
C GLN A 505 16.83 17.55 -17.38
N VAL A 506 15.99 18.54 -17.73
CA VAL A 506 16.37 19.62 -18.65
C VAL A 506 17.38 20.57 -18.00
N ALA A 507 17.26 20.87 -16.71
CA ALA A 507 18.23 21.66 -15.96
C ALA A 507 19.60 20.95 -15.82
N GLY A 508 19.60 19.63 -15.63
CA GLY A 508 20.82 18.81 -15.60
C GLY A 508 21.48 18.60 -16.97
N ALA A 509 20.73 18.71 -18.06
CA ALA A 509 21.28 18.66 -19.42
C ALA A 509 22.02 19.96 -19.80
N ASN A 510 21.51 21.12 -19.36
CA ASN A 510 22.10 22.43 -19.64
C ASN A 510 23.36 22.75 -18.81
N SER A 511 23.56 22.10 -17.65
CA SER A 511 24.79 22.23 -16.86
C SER A 511 25.96 21.42 -17.44
N ASN A 512 25.68 20.36 -18.20
CA ASN A 512 26.71 19.60 -18.91
C ASN A 512 27.15 20.23 -20.24
N THR A 513 26.32 21.08 -20.86
CA THR A 513 26.72 21.81 -22.08
C THR A 513 27.59 23.04 -21.78
N SER A 514 27.49 23.60 -20.57
CA SER A 514 28.26 24.78 -20.16
C SER A 514 29.66 24.47 -19.63
N MET A 515 30.00 23.21 -19.32
CA MET A 515 31.38 22.82 -18.97
C MET A 515 32.25 22.42 -20.18
N VAL A 516 31.68 22.18 -21.35
CA VAL A 516 32.46 21.81 -22.56
C VAL A 516 32.94 23.03 -23.35
N GLN A 517 32.36 24.22 -23.14
CA GLN A 517 32.71 25.44 -23.86
C GLN A 517 33.84 26.29 -23.24
N ASN A 518 34.41 25.89 -22.10
CA ASN A 518 35.51 26.62 -21.44
C ASN A 518 36.87 25.89 -21.49
N ARG A 519 37.06 24.99 -22.46
CA ARG A 519 38.37 24.45 -22.85
C ARG A 519 38.53 24.50 -24.37
N GLN A 520 38.68 25.71 -24.92
CA GLN A 520 39.45 25.95 -26.14
C GLN A 520 40.27 27.21 -25.98
#